data_AF-A0A7W1JQ04-F1
#
_entry.id   AF-A0A7W1JQ04-F1
#
_cell.length_a   1.000
_cell.length_b   1.000
_cell.length_c   1.000
_cell.angle_alpha   90.00
_cell.angle_beta   90.00
_cell.angle_gamma   90.00
#
_symmetry.space_group_name_H-M   'P 1'
#
loop_
_entity.id
_entity.type
_entity.pdbx_description
1 polymer ?
#
loop_
_entity_poly.entity_id
_entity_poly.type
_entity_poly.pdbx_seq_one_letter_code
_entity_poly.pdbx_strand_id
1 'polypeptide(L)'
;MRRAFTLIEMIVVMAITAILITLIGIPLVQGLNLTRASQAFAEAQDMSREVISRINKELSTAALVVDNSVPESAVEIVLPLRGNANLGYVRLHNAKIDFVPPAQGDPTNPQVNPGRNRIDPTLKSAIGQVILPVAPGQRMIRYWAGLRRPVDANGDRAIYVNPWVPKMTGAIDGNENLYVLYRAEVLPYVWNQTLGRYVPNTDLFAVDPQNGQAIINDPGFFEHTPSVFLDNANAHRARLANWIREARLVVQD
;
A
#
# COMPACT_ATOMS: atom_id res chain seq x y z
N MET A 1 -6.75 -24.30 -72.85
CA MET A 1 -7.39 -22.96 -72.71
C MET A 1 -7.41 -22.59 -71.23
N ARG A 2 -6.63 -21.58 -70.81
CA ARG A 2 -6.71 -21.04 -69.44
C ARG A 2 -7.88 -20.06 -69.40
N ARG A 3 -8.93 -20.38 -68.63
CA ARG A 3 -10.00 -19.41 -68.31
C ARG A 3 -9.48 -18.53 -67.18
N ALA A 4 -9.32 -17.24 -67.43
CA ALA A 4 -9.03 -16.25 -66.40
C ALA A 4 -10.30 -15.96 -65.60
N PHE A 5 -10.17 -15.84 -64.28
CA PHE A 5 -11.26 -15.46 -63.37
C PHE A 5 -11.80 -14.07 -63.72
N THR A 6 -13.11 -13.89 -63.59
CA THR A 6 -13.74 -12.59 -63.87
C THR A 6 -13.50 -11.61 -62.72
N LEU A 7 -13.41 -10.32 -63.05
CA LEU A 7 -13.19 -9.25 -62.06
C LEU A 7 -14.29 -9.24 -60.98
N ILE A 8 -15.53 -9.57 -61.37
CA ILE A 8 -16.66 -9.66 -60.45
C ILE A 8 -16.52 -10.83 -59.46
N GLU A 9 -16.02 -11.99 -59.88
CA GLU A 9 -15.74 -13.11 -58.97
C GLU A 9 -14.69 -12.73 -57.92
N MET A 10 -13.64 -12.00 -58.31
CA MET A 10 -12.60 -11.55 -57.37
C MET A 10 -13.15 -10.54 -56.34
N ILE A 11 -14.01 -9.60 -56.76
CA ILE A 11 -14.63 -8.64 -55.85
C ILE A 11 -15.59 -9.34 -54.87
N VAL A 12 -16.39 -10.31 -55.35
CA VAL A 12 -17.32 -11.05 -54.49
C VAL A 12 -16.56 -11.88 -53.46
N VAL A 13 -15.47 -12.55 -53.85
CA VAL A 13 -14.63 -13.31 -52.92
C VAL A 13 -14.01 -12.39 -51.87
N MET A 14 -13.48 -11.23 -52.26
CA MET A 14 -12.93 -10.26 -51.31
C MET A 14 -14.00 -9.72 -50.36
N ALA A 15 -15.20 -9.41 -50.86
CA ALA A 15 -16.31 -8.92 -50.05
C ALA A 15 -16.80 -9.97 -49.03
N ILE A 16 -16.98 -11.22 -49.46
CA ILE A 16 -17.38 -12.31 -48.56
C ILE A 16 -16.27 -12.59 -47.54
N THR A 17 -15.00 -12.58 -47.96
CA THR A 17 -13.86 -12.80 -47.05
C THR A 17 -13.78 -11.70 -46.00
N ALA A 18 -14.00 -10.44 -46.36
CA ALA A 18 -14.03 -9.33 -45.41
C ALA A 18 -15.15 -9.51 -44.37
N ILE A 19 -16.37 -9.86 -44.81
CA ILE A 19 -17.51 -10.11 -43.92
C ILE A 19 -17.21 -11.29 -42.96
N LEU A 20 -16.65 -12.38 -43.48
CA LEU A 20 -16.30 -13.56 -42.68
C LEU A 20 -15.20 -13.26 -41.65
N ILE A 21 -14.15 -12.52 -42.04
CA ILE A 21 -13.08 -12.11 -41.12
C ILE A 21 -13.66 -11.22 -40.01
N THR A 22 -14.56 -10.28 -40.31
CA THR A 22 -15.17 -9.43 -39.28
C THR A 22 -16.07 -10.21 -38.33
N LEU A 23 -16.91 -11.13 -38.86
CA LEU A 23 -17.81 -11.96 -38.05
C LEU A 23 -17.06 -12.89 -37.08
N ILE A 24 -15.89 -13.40 -37.47
CA ILE A 24 -15.08 -14.29 -36.63
C ILE A 24 -14.10 -13.52 -35.76
N GLY A 25 -13.49 -12.45 -36.29
CA GLY A 25 -12.41 -11.71 -35.64
C GLY A 25 -12.87 -10.97 -34.38
N ILE A 26 -14.05 -10.36 -34.38
CA ILE A 26 -14.59 -9.64 -33.22
C ILE A 26 -14.79 -10.56 -32.00
N PRO A 27 -15.53 -11.69 -32.09
CA PRO A 27 -15.71 -12.57 -30.94
C PRO A 27 -14.41 -13.24 -30.49
N LEU A 28 -13.45 -13.47 -31.38
CA LEU A 28 -12.14 -14.05 -31.02
C LEU A 28 -11.33 -13.10 -30.13
N VAL A 29 -11.27 -11.81 -30.47
CA VAL A 29 -10.58 -10.80 -29.63
C VAL A 29 -11.29 -10.65 -28.28
N GLN A 30 -12.62 -10.68 -28.25
CA GLN A 30 -13.39 -10.65 -27.00
C GLN A 30 -13.11 -11.89 -26.13
N GLY A 31 -13.03 -13.09 -26.73
CA GLY A 31 -12.69 -14.33 -26.03
C GLY A 31 -11.26 -14.32 -25.46
N LEU A 32 -10.30 -13.76 -26.18
CA LEU A 32 -8.93 -13.58 -25.69
C LEU A 32 -8.87 -12.60 -24.51
N ASN A 33 -9.58 -11.48 -24.58
CA ASN A 33 -9.67 -10.52 -23.49
C ASN A 33 -10.34 -11.12 -22.24
N LEU A 34 -11.41 -11.89 -22.41
CA LEU A 34 -12.08 -12.59 -21.31
C LEU A 34 -11.16 -13.64 -20.66
N THR A 35 -10.40 -14.37 -21.46
CA THR A 35 -9.46 -15.38 -20.95
C THR A 35 -8.34 -14.73 -20.15
N ARG A 36 -7.75 -13.64 -20.67
CA ARG A 36 -6.73 -12.86 -19.95
C ARG A 36 -7.26 -12.27 -18.66
N ALA A 37 -8.47 -11.70 -18.68
CA ALA A 37 -9.12 -11.17 -17.48
C ALA A 37 -9.39 -12.28 -16.45
N SER A 38 -9.82 -13.47 -16.89
CA SER A 38 -10.07 -14.61 -16.01
C SER A 38 -8.79 -15.14 -15.37
N GLN A 39 -7.69 -15.22 -16.13
CA GLN A 39 -6.37 -15.59 -15.62
C GLN A 39 -5.88 -14.60 -14.57
N ALA A 40 -5.91 -13.31 -14.87
CA ALA A 40 -5.52 -12.25 -13.94
C ALA A 40 -6.38 -12.27 -12.66
N PHE A 41 -7.69 -12.56 -12.78
CA PHE A 41 -8.58 -12.65 -11.61
C PHE A 41 -8.29 -13.88 -10.74
N ALA A 42 -7.93 -15.02 -11.34
CA ALA A 42 -7.53 -16.22 -10.60
C ALA A 42 -6.20 -15.99 -9.85
N GLU A 43 -5.21 -15.43 -10.54
CA GLU A 43 -3.91 -15.08 -9.96
C GLU A 43 -4.05 -14.07 -8.80
N ALA A 44 -4.87 -13.02 -8.97
CA ALA A 44 -5.15 -12.06 -7.92
C ALA A 44 -5.80 -12.70 -6.68
N GLN A 45 -6.66 -13.72 -6.86
CA GLN A 45 -7.25 -14.45 -5.74
C GLN A 45 -6.24 -15.31 -5.00
N ASP A 46 -5.39 -16.05 -5.72
CA ASP A 46 -4.35 -16.89 -5.11
C ASP A 46 -3.35 -16.03 -4.34
N MET A 47 -2.92 -14.91 -4.93
CA MET A 47 -2.09 -13.91 -4.25
C MET A 47 -2.79 -13.33 -3.01
N SER A 48 -4.09 -13.03 -3.10
CA SER A 48 -4.86 -12.55 -1.94
C SER A 48 -4.87 -13.57 -0.79
N ARG A 49 -4.97 -14.87 -1.09
CA ARG A 49 -4.90 -15.93 -0.07
C ARG A 49 -3.53 -15.98 0.61
N GLU A 50 -2.45 -15.86 -0.16
CA GLU A 50 -1.09 -15.81 0.38
C GLU A 50 -0.89 -14.60 1.30
N VAL A 51 -1.30 -13.42 0.85
CA VAL A 51 -1.23 -12.18 1.62
C VAL A 51 -2.01 -12.30 2.93
N ILE A 52 -3.23 -12.83 2.89
CA ILE A 52 -4.04 -13.05 4.09
C ILE A 52 -3.36 -14.05 5.03
N SER A 53 -2.79 -15.14 4.51
CA SER A 53 -2.06 -16.13 5.32
C SER A 53 -0.86 -15.48 6.03
N ARG A 54 -0.11 -14.65 5.32
CA ARG A 54 1.02 -13.91 5.87
C ARG A 54 0.59 -12.94 6.98
N ILE A 55 -0.43 -12.12 6.71
CA ILE A 55 -0.97 -11.17 7.69
C ILE A 55 -1.48 -11.91 8.93
N ASN A 56 -2.21 -13.02 8.77
CA ASN A 56 -2.69 -13.82 9.89
C ASN A 56 -1.54 -14.40 10.72
N LYS A 57 -0.47 -14.88 10.07
CA LYS A 57 0.71 -15.38 10.77
C LYS A 57 1.39 -14.26 11.58
N GLU A 58 1.61 -13.10 10.98
CA GLU A 58 2.24 -11.97 11.67
C GLU A 58 1.36 -11.44 12.82
N LEU A 59 0.05 -11.29 12.60
CA LEU A 59 -0.92 -10.90 13.62
C LEU A 59 -1.03 -11.92 14.77
N SER A 60 -0.97 -13.23 14.47
CA SER A 60 -1.01 -14.26 15.52
C SER A 60 0.16 -14.16 16.51
N THR A 61 1.27 -13.58 16.04
CA THR A 61 2.46 -13.35 16.87
C THR A 61 2.52 -11.96 17.46
N ALA A 62 1.59 -11.06 17.15
CA ALA A 62 1.63 -9.67 17.60
C ALA A 62 1.41 -9.56 19.12
N ALA A 63 2.15 -8.66 19.76
CA ALA A 63 1.98 -8.36 21.18
C ALA A 63 0.89 -7.31 21.42
N LEU A 64 0.70 -6.38 20.47
CA LEU A 64 -0.34 -5.36 20.52
C LEU A 64 -0.89 -5.11 19.11
N VAL A 65 -2.21 -4.92 19.02
CA VAL A 65 -2.92 -4.49 17.81
C VAL A 65 -3.59 -3.17 18.12
N VAL A 66 -3.37 -2.16 17.26
CA VAL A 66 -3.94 -0.83 17.43
C VAL A 66 -5.37 -0.82 16.87
N ASP A 67 -6.27 -0.13 17.58
CA ASP A 67 -7.65 0.02 17.13
C ASP A 67 -7.74 0.89 15.86
N ASN A 68 -8.42 0.36 14.84
CA ASN A 68 -8.65 1.00 13.55
C ASN A 68 -10.13 1.35 13.28
N SER A 69 -10.98 1.25 14.32
CA SER A 69 -12.40 1.56 14.22
C SER A 69 -12.72 3.07 14.23
N VAL A 70 -11.81 3.88 14.77
CA VAL A 70 -12.01 5.33 14.91
C VAL A 70 -11.70 6.08 13.60
N PRO A 71 -12.36 7.23 13.32
CA PRO A 71 -12.14 8.00 12.09
C PRO A 71 -10.70 8.47 11.88
N GLU A 72 -9.95 8.70 12.94
CA GLU A 72 -8.54 9.12 12.91
C GLU A 72 -7.61 7.98 12.45
N SER A 73 -8.05 6.72 12.58
CA SER A 73 -7.30 5.54 12.13
C SER A 73 -7.67 5.11 10.70
N ALA A 74 -8.64 5.78 10.06
CA ALA A 74 -9.00 5.52 8.68
C ALA A 74 -7.83 5.84 7.73
N VAL A 75 -7.88 5.36 6.49
CA VAL A 75 -6.97 5.80 5.42
C VAL A 75 -7.74 6.71 4.48
N GLU A 76 -7.22 7.90 4.25
CA GLU A 76 -7.77 8.80 3.25
C GLU A 76 -7.31 8.40 1.85
N ILE A 77 -8.27 8.25 0.96
CA ILE A 77 -8.06 8.02 -0.46
C ILE A 77 -8.75 9.09 -1.27
N VAL A 78 -8.31 9.22 -2.52
CA VAL A 78 -8.71 10.30 -3.41
C VAL A 78 -9.21 9.70 -4.69
N LEU A 79 -10.49 9.93 -4.96
CA LEU A 79 -11.18 9.35 -6.09
C LEU A 79 -11.80 10.47 -6.95
N PRO A 80 -11.88 10.29 -8.28
CA PRO A 80 -12.67 11.17 -9.12
C PRO A 80 -14.15 11.02 -8.73
N LEU A 81 -14.82 12.14 -8.42
CA LEU A 81 -16.24 12.12 -8.06
C LEU A 81 -17.09 11.95 -9.32
N ARG A 82 -18.18 11.19 -9.20
CA ARG A 82 -19.11 10.96 -10.32
C ARG A 82 -19.73 12.28 -10.76
N GLY A 83 -19.47 12.68 -12.01
CA GLY A 83 -20.10 13.85 -12.65
C GLY A 83 -19.40 15.20 -12.45
N ASN A 84 -18.22 15.23 -11.82
CA ASN A 84 -17.42 16.44 -11.69
C ASN A 84 -15.94 16.12 -11.91
N ALA A 85 -15.20 17.00 -12.59
CA ALA A 85 -13.73 16.87 -12.75
C ALA A 85 -12.97 17.01 -11.42
N ASN A 86 -13.68 17.33 -10.33
CA ASN A 86 -13.11 17.50 -9.00
C ASN A 86 -12.84 16.16 -8.30
N LEU A 87 -11.66 16.07 -7.70
CA LEU A 87 -11.25 14.96 -6.83
C LEU A 87 -11.98 15.05 -5.49
N GLY A 88 -12.45 13.92 -4.99
CA GLY A 88 -13.09 13.78 -3.68
C GLY A 88 -12.23 12.98 -2.71
N TYR A 89 -12.22 13.41 -1.45
CA TYR A 89 -11.58 12.69 -0.34
C TYR A 89 -12.58 11.69 0.26
N VAL A 90 -12.16 10.44 0.39
CA VAL A 90 -12.95 9.38 1.03
C VAL A 90 -12.08 8.74 2.10
N ARG A 91 -12.61 8.64 3.33
CA ARG A 91 -11.93 7.96 4.43
C ARG A 91 -12.39 6.51 4.49
N LEU A 92 -11.47 5.59 4.27
CA LEU A 92 -11.71 4.16 4.38
C LEU A 92 -11.38 3.68 5.79
N HIS A 93 -12.41 3.32 6.53
CA HIS A 93 -12.26 2.64 7.82
C HIS A 93 -11.75 1.22 7.61
N ASN A 94 -10.94 0.71 8.54
CA ASN A 94 -10.35 -0.63 8.48
C ASN A 94 -9.45 -0.90 7.24
N ALA A 95 -9.04 0.14 6.51
CA ALA A 95 -8.10 0.03 5.38
C ALA A 95 -6.62 0.07 5.81
N LYS A 96 -6.38 0.10 7.13
CA LYS A 96 -5.08 0.06 7.78
C LYS A 96 -5.11 -0.97 8.90
N ILE A 97 -4.02 -1.70 9.07
CA ILE A 97 -3.78 -2.59 10.20
C ILE A 97 -2.41 -2.26 10.78
N ASP A 98 -2.40 -1.87 12.05
CA ASP A 98 -1.21 -1.51 12.81
C ASP A 98 -1.05 -2.49 13.96
N PHE A 99 0.12 -3.11 14.06
CA PHE A 99 0.44 -4.01 15.16
C PHE A 99 1.92 -3.94 15.53
N VAL A 100 2.20 -4.33 16.77
CA VAL A 100 3.54 -4.33 17.35
C VAL A 100 3.93 -5.78 17.62
N PRO A 101 4.94 -6.34 16.91
CA PRO A 101 5.46 -7.65 17.23
C PRO A 101 6.14 -7.65 18.61
N PRO A 102 6.27 -8.82 19.26
CA PRO A 102 6.92 -8.97 20.55
C PRO A 102 8.40 -8.57 20.46
N ALA A 103 8.93 -8.11 21.58
CA ALA A 103 10.34 -7.82 21.78
C ALA A 103 11.16 -9.13 21.81
N GLN A 104 11.25 -9.83 20.68
CA GLN A 104 12.11 -11.01 20.54
C GLN A 104 13.57 -10.57 20.53
N GLY A 105 14.17 -10.42 21.72
CA GLY A 105 15.59 -10.13 21.88
C GLY A 105 16.06 -8.83 21.22
N ASP A 106 15.17 -7.85 21.08
CA ASP A 106 15.46 -6.57 20.43
C ASP A 106 16.50 -5.78 21.24
N PRO A 107 17.74 -5.63 20.73
CA PRO A 107 18.82 -4.94 21.44
C PRO A 107 18.60 -3.41 21.51
N THR A 108 17.58 -2.88 20.82
CA THR A 108 17.24 -1.46 20.81
C THR A 108 16.15 -1.09 21.81
N ASN A 109 15.52 -2.06 22.48
CA ASN A 109 14.53 -1.79 23.53
C ASN A 109 15.22 -1.24 24.80
N PRO A 110 14.86 -0.07 25.35
CA PRO A 110 15.43 0.47 26.59
C PRO A 110 15.14 -0.39 27.83
N GLN A 111 14.14 -1.27 27.75
CA GLN A 111 13.89 -2.26 28.79
C GLN A 111 14.86 -3.44 28.71
N VAL A 112 15.63 -3.56 27.63
CA VAL A 112 16.75 -4.51 27.47
C VAL A 112 18.04 -3.70 27.54
N ASN A 113 18.72 -3.76 28.68
CA ASN A 113 19.97 -3.02 28.88
C ASN A 113 21.02 -3.45 27.82
N PRO A 114 21.45 -2.55 26.90
CA PRO A 114 22.29 -2.91 25.76
C PRO A 114 23.72 -3.33 26.13
N GLY A 115 24.14 -3.06 27.37
CA GLY A 115 25.41 -3.54 27.91
C GLY A 115 25.33 -4.90 28.63
N ARG A 116 24.14 -5.48 28.82
CA ARG A 116 23.97 -6.69 29.64
C ARG A 116 23.01 -7.76 29.11
N ASN A 117 22.19 -7.52 28.08
CA ASN A 117 21.11 -8.45 27.69
C ASN A 117 20.33 -9.00 28.91
N ARG A 118 20.19 -8.18 29.97
CA ARG A 118 19.63 -8.52 31.28
C ARG A 118 18.96 -7.29 31.88
N ILE A 119 17.79 -7.48 32.48
CA ILE A 119 17.19 -6.55 33.44
C ILE A 119 17.85 -6.85 34.80
N ASP A 120 18.42 -5.80 35.42
CA ASP A 120 19.14 -5.70 36.71
C ASP A 120 19.56 -6.99 37.48
N PRO A 121 20.89 -7.29 37.57
CA PRO A 121 21.45 -8.45 38.25
C PRO A 121 21.91 -8.23 39.72
N THR A 122 21.41 -7.25 40.46
CA THR A 122 21.79 -7.11 41.89
C THR A 122 21.10 -8.12 42.84
N LEU A 123 20.11 -8.88 42.35
CA LEU A 123 19.44 -9.94 43.11
C LEU A 123 20.27 -11.23 43.11
N LYS A 124 20.77 -11.62 44.29
CA LYS A 124 21.67 -12.78 44.51
C LYS A 124 21.03 -14.16 44.39
N SER A 125 19.81 -14.28 43.87
CA SER A 125 19.19 -15.60 43.63
C SER A 125 18.44 -15.60 42.31
N ALA A 126 18.68 -16.64 41.51
CA ALA A 126 17.98 -16.89 40.26
C ALA A 126 16.52 -17.23 40.59
N ILE A 127 15.66 -16.23 40.63
CA ILE A 127 14.24 -16.48 40.43
C ILE A 127 14.14 -16.76 38.94
N GLY A 128 13.87 -18.01 38.57
CA GLY A 128 13.57 -18.39 37.20
C GLY A 128 12.45 -17.51 36.67
N GLN A 129 12.82 -16.42 36.01
CA GLN A 129 11.85 -15.47 35.51
C GLN A 129 11.51 -15.94 34.11
N VAL A 130 10.26 -16.35 33.96
CA VAL A 130 9.65 -16.63 32.67
C VAL A 130 9.97 -15.44 31.77
N ILE A 131 10.69 -15.68 30.68
CA ILE A 131 10.80 -14.73 29.57
C ILE A 131 9.35 -14.53 29.12
N LEU A 132 8.70 -13.47 29.59
CA LEU A 132 7.31 -13.21 29.25
C LEU A 132 7.25 -13.06 27.71
N PRO A 133 6.52 -13.93 26.98
CA PRO A 133 6.49 -13.90 25.51
C PRO A 133 5.87 -12.64 24.89
N VAL A 134 5.48 -11.65 25.70
CA VAL A 134 4.45 -10.66 25.35
C VAL A 134 4.86 -9.21 25.65
N ALA A 135 6.13 -8.93 25.98
CA ALA A 135 6.56 -7.53 26.03
C ALA A 135 6.52 -6.94 24.61
N PRO A 136 5.81 -5.82 24.36
CA PRO A 136 5.75 -5.21 23.03
C PRO A 136 7.14 -4.73 22.60
N GLY A 137 7.50 -4.97 21.34
CA GLY A 137 8.70 -4.41 20.72
C GLY A 137 8.58 -2.90 20.48
N GLN A 138 9.66 -2.29 19.98
CA GLN A 138 9.64 -0.86 19.61
C GLN A 138 9.20 -0.60 18.16
N ARG A 139 9.30 -1.62 17.31
CA ARG A 139 8.86 -1.58 15.92
C ARG A 139 7.36 -1.77 15.80
N MET A 140 6.74 -1.03 14.90
CA MET A 140 5.36 -1.18 14.47
C MET A 140 5.37 -1.66 13.03
N ILE A 141 4.57 -2.69 12.75
CA ILE A 141 4.30 -3.15 11.40
C ILE A 141 2.95 -2.55 10.99
N ARG A 142 2.94 -1.87 9.85
CA ARG A 142 1.76 -1.22 9.28
C ARG A 142 1.47 -1.82 7.92
N TYR A 143 0.23 -2.27 7.74
CA TYR A 143 -0.36 -2.60 6.44
C TYR A 143 -1.40 -1.55 6.08
N TRP A 144 -1.41 -1.07 4.84
CA TRP A 144 -2.40 -0.09 4.40
C TRP A 144 -2.64 -0.13 2.89
N ALA A 145 -3.82 0.30 2.47
CA ALA A 145 -4.11 0.58 1.07
C ALA A 145 -3.60 1.98 0.70
N GLY A 146 -2.76 2.10 -0.33
CA GLY A 146 -2.22 3.36 -0.79
C GLY A 146 -2.13 3.42 -2.31
N LEU A 147 -2.03 4.61 -2.87
CA LEU A 147 -1.85 4.78 -4.31
C LEU A 147 -0.47 4.25 -4.72
N ARG A 148 -0.37 3.42 -5.78
CA ARG A 148 0.89 2.80 -6.24
C ARG A 148 2.00 3.82 -6.47
N ARG A 149 1.62 4.97 -7.01
CA ARG A 149 2.44 6.15 -7.17
C ARG A 149 1.67 7.30 -6.55
N PRO A 150 1.96 7.68 -5.29
CA PRO A 150 1.29 8.83 -4.65
C PRO A 150 1.84 10.16 -5.17
N VAL A 151 3.05 10.16 -5.73
CA VAL A 151 3.71 11.30 -6.36
C VAL A 151 4.05 10.99 -7.82
N ASP A 152 3.96 12.00 -8.68
CA ASP A 152 4.34 11.89 -10.09
C ASP A 152 5.85 12.14 -10.30
N ALA A 153 6.30 12.11 -11.56
CA ALA A 153 7.72 12.31 -11.89
C ALA A 153 8.24 13.73 -11.58
N ASN A 154 7.35 14.71 -11.43
CA ASN A 154 7.69 16.10 -11.09
C ASN A 154 7.66 16.33 -9.57
N GLY A 155 7.29 15.32 -8.78
CA GLY A 155 7.11 15.44 -7.33
C GLY A 155 5.77 16.04 -6.93
N ASP A 156 4.82 16.16 -7.87
CA ASP A 156 3.46 16.61 -7.62
C ASP A 156 2.54 15.44 -7.27
N ARG A 157 1.30 15.76 -6.87
CA ARG A 157 0.27 14.77 -6.56
C ARG A 157 -0.05 13.92 -7.78
N ALA A 158 0.11 12.61 -7.68
CA ALA A 158 -0.36 11.68 -8.68
C ALA A 158 -1.85 11.33 -8.47
N ILE A 159 -2.56 11.05 -9.57
CA ILE A 159 -4.01 10.84 -9.56
C ILE A 159 -4.31 9.36 -9.79
N TYR A 160 -5.37 8.85 -9.16
CA TYR A 160 -5.92 7.53 -9.45
C TYR A 160 -6.40 7.43 -10.90
N VAL A 161 -5.99 6.37 -11.60
CA VAL A 161 -6.39 6.12 -12.99
C VAL A 161 -7.13 4.79 -13.05
N ASN A 162 -8.41 4.83 -13.40
CA ASN A 162 -9.23 3.64 -13.57
C ASN A 162 -8.84 2.90 -14.87
N PRO A 163 -8.46 1.61 -14.81
CA PRO A 163 -8.04 0.84 -15.99
C PRO A 163 -9.21 0.47 -16.89
N TRP A 164 -10.44 0.49 -16.37
CA TRP A 164 -11.65 0.13 -17.10
C TRP A 164 -12.26 1.30 -17.88
N VAL A 165 -11.72 2.51 -17.73
CA VAL A 165 -12.13 3.65 -18.54
C VAL A 165 -11.22 3.67 -19.78
N PRO A 166 -11.74 3.34 -20.98
CA PRO A 166 -10.93 3.35 -22.19
C PRO A 166 -10.42 4.77 -22.42
N LYS A 167 -9.10 4.95 -22.34
CA LYS A 167 -8.48 6.18 -22.76
C LYS A 167 -8.59 6.23 -24.28
N MET A 168 -9.45 7.10 -24.81
CA MET A 168 -9.50 7.33 -26.25
C MET A 168 -8.11 7.79 -26.73
N THR A 169 -7.61 7.12 -27.78
CA THR A 169 -6.38 7.37 -28.56
C THR A 169 -5.48 8.51 -28.09
N GLY A 170 -4.27 8.18 -27.63
CA GLY A 170 -3.20 9.14 -27.30
C GLY A 170 -2.72 9.09 -25.86
N ALA A 171 -3.31 8.24 -25.02
CA ALA A 171 -2.80 8.02 -23.69
C ALA A 171 -1.59 7.07 -23.71
N ILE A 172 -0.52 7.52 -23.07
CA ILE A 172 0.70 6.75 -22.89
C ILE A 172 0.36 5.51 -22.04
N ASP A 173 0.50 4.33 -22.64
CA ASP A 173 0.44 3.04 -21.96
C ASP A 173 1.47 3.03 -20.83
N GLY A 174 1.07 2.61 -19.62
CA GLY A 174 1.92 2.56 -18.43
C GLY A 174 1.61 3.63 -17.35
N ASN A 175 0.62 4.50 -17.57
CA ASN A 175 0.21 5.49 -16.55
C ASN A 175 -0.95 5.01 -15.65
N GLU A 176 -1.07 3.70 -15.44
CA GLU A 176 -2.01 3.13 -14.47
C GLU A 176 -1.52 3.44 -13.06
N ASN A 177 -2.44 3.88 -12.21
CA ASN A 177 -2.13 4.25 -10.85
C ASN A 177 -3.26 3.79 -9.94
N LEU A 178 -3.15 2.52 -9.53
CA LEU A 178 -4.14 1.81 -8.75
C LEU A 178 -3.83 1.91 -7.25
N TYR A 179 -4.82 1.65 -6.43
CA TYR A 179 -4.59 1.39 -5.01
C TYR A 179 -4.01 -0.01 -4.83
N VAL A 180 -2.92 -0.09 -4.07
CA VAL A 180 -2.16 -1.30 -3.79
C VAL A 180 -1.95 -1.43 -2.30
N LEU A 181 -1.72 -2.67 -1.84
CA LEU A 181 -1.44 -2.95 -0.44
C LEU A 181 0.06 -2.76 -0.15
N TYR A 182 0.35 -1.86 0.78
CA TYR A 182 1.69 -1.61 1.30
C TYR A 182 1.90 -2.27 2.65
N ARG A 183 3.16 -2.55 2.95
CA ARG A 183 3.67 -2.95 4.25
C ARG A 183 4.91 -2.15 4.58
N ALA A 184 5.04 -1.70 5.82
CA ALA A 184 6.26 -1.10 6.33
C ALA A 184 6.50 -1.53 7.78
N GLU A 185 7.78 -1.66 8.13
CA GLU A 185 8.23 -1.80 9.51
C GLU A 185 8.86 -0.48 9.92
N VAL A 186 8.28 0.18 10.92
CA VAL A 186 8.66 1.54 11.29
C VAL A 186 8.83 1.65 12.80
N LEU A 187 9.68 2.57 13.22
CA LEU A 187 9.90 2.88 14.63
C LEU A 187 9.18 4.20 14.95
N PRO A 188 8.11 4.21 15.76
CA PRO A 188 7.45 5.45 16.17
C PRO A 188 8.32 6.35 17.06
N TYR A 189 9.27 5.76 17.77
CA TYR A 189 10.22 6.45 18.63
C TYR A 189 11.64 6.02 18.30
N VAL A 190 12.56 6.98 18.25
CA VAL A 190 13.98 6.79 17.98
C VAL A 190 14.82 7.29 19.15
N TRP A 191 15.95 6.64 19.42
CA TRP A 191 16.87 7.08 20.47
C TRP A 191 17.62 8.34 20.05
N ASN A 192 17.46 9.43 20.80
CA ASN A 192 18.24 10.64 20.59
C ASN A 192 19.47 10.62 21.50
N GLN A 193 20.65 10.44 20.92
CA GLN A 193 21.92 10.38 21.67
C GLN A 193 22.23 11.68 22.42
N THR A 194 21.86 12.83 21.85
CA THR A 194 22.10 14.15 22.45
C THR A 194 21.25 14.40 23.69
N LEU A 195 19.99 13.95 23.67
CA LEU A 195 19.05 14.11 24.79
C LEU A 195 19.05 12.92 25.75
N GLY A 196 19.73 11.82 25.41
CA GLY A 196 19.77 10.59 26.20
C GLY A 196 18.39 9.98 26.46
N ARG A 197 17.44 10.15 25.53
CA ARG A 197 16.06 9.66 25.65
C ARG A 197 15.45 9.30 24.30
N TYR A 198 14.41 8.46 24.33
CA TYR A 198 13.57 8.22 23.15
C TYR A 198 12.75 9.47 22.83
N VAL A 199 12.73 9.84 21.55
CA VAL A 199 11.94 10.94 21.02
C VAL A 199 11.07 10.42 19.87
N PRO A 200 9.91 11.05 19.59
CA PRO A 200 9.11 10.73 18.42
C PRO A 200 9.94 10.76 17.14
N ASN A 201 9.70 9.81 16.25
CA ASN A 201 10.31 9.79 14.94
C ASN A 201 9.61 10.78 14.00
N THR A 202 10.13 12.01 13.96
CA THR A 202 9.59 13.11 13.14
C THR A 202 9.71 12.87 11.64
N ASP A 203 10.55 11.92 11.22
CA ASP A 203 10.74 11.60 9.79
C ASP A 203 9.55 10.84 9.21
N LEU A 204 8.77 10.14 10.06
CA LEU A 204 7.62 9.33 9.64
C LEU A 204 6.31 9.78 10.30
N PHE A 205 6.36 10.34 11.50
CA PHE A 205 5.17 10.71 12.25
C PHE A 205 5.14 12.21 12.54
N ALA A 206 3.95 12.80 12.42
CA ALA A 206 3.70 14.12 12.99
C ALA A 206 3.75 14.04 14.52
N VAL A 207 4.07 15.15 15.17
CA VAL A 207 4.12 15.24 16.64
C VAL A 207 2.98 16.11 17.11
N ASP A 208 2.25 15.65 18.10
CA ASP A 208 1.18 16.42 18.73
C ASP A 208 1.79 17.60 19.50
N PRO A 209 1.40 18.85 19.18
CA PRO A 209 1.94 20.04 19.82
C PRO A 209 1.60 20.15 21.31
N GLN A 210 0.60 19.41 21.81
CA GLN A 210 0.13 19.51 23.19
C GLN A 210 0.93 18.61 24.14
N ASN A 211 1.26 17.39 23.72
CA ASN A 211 1.90 16.38 24.57
C ASN A 211 3.28 15.93 24.06
N GLY A 212 3.69 16.39 22.87
CA GLY A 212 4.97 16.02 22.26
C GLY A 212 5.08 14.54 21.89
N GLN A 213 3.95 13.82 21.72
CA GLN A 213 3.92 12.41 21.34
C GLN A 213 3.76 12.24 19.82
N ALA A 214 4.19 11.10 19.30
CA ALA A 214 3.99 10.74 17.90
C ALA A 214 2.50 10.50 17.61
N ILE A 215 1.96 11.14 16.57
CA ILE A 215 0.61 10.89 16.09
C ILE A 215 0.65 9.67 15.18
N ILE A 216 0.22 8.52 15.72
CA ILE A 216 0.19 7.25 14.98
C ILE A 216 -1.00 7.21 14.01
N ASN A 217 -2.11 7.82 14.41
CA ASN A 217 -3.37 7.84 13.69
C ASN A 217 -3.49 9.15 12.89
N ASP A 218 -3.08 9.07 11.64
CA ASP A 218 -3.20 10.13 10.65
C ASP A 218 -3.84 9.54 9.39
N PRO A 219 -5.09 9.93 9.04
CA PRO A 219 -5.73 9.42 7.83
C PRO A 219 -5.02 9.84 6.55
N GLY A 220 -4.41 11.02 6.56
CA GLY A 220 -3.76 11.62 5.40
C GLY A 220 -2.30 11.24 5.21
N PHE A 221 -1.74 10.35 6.06
CA PHE A 221 -0.30 10.13 6.14
C PHE A 221 0.36 9.71 4.82
N PHE A 222 -0.39 9.01 3.95
CA PHE A 222 0.09 8.48 2.68
C PHE A 222 -0.47 9.21 1.44
N GLU A 223 -1.07 10.39 1.64
CA GLU A 223 -1.58 11.24 0.56
C GLU A 223 -0.70 12.48 0.40
N HIS A 224 -0.42 12.91 -0.84
CA HIS A 224 0.43 14.08 -1.10
C HIS A 224 -0.22 15.40 -0.66
N THR A 225 -1.54 15.51 -0.82
CA THR A 225 -2.34 16.64 -0.37
C THR A 225 -3.56 16.12 0.40
N PRO A 226 -3.42 15.79 1.69
CA PRO A 226 -4.53 15.31 2.50
C PRO A 226 -5.57 16.42 2.73
N SER A 227 -6.79 16.02 3.13
CA SER A 227 -7.87 16.92 3.51
C SER A 227 -7.51 17.79 4.72
N VAL A 228 -6.69 17.25 5.62
CA VAL A 228 -6.19 17.91 6.83
C VAL A 228 -4.69 17.68 6.93
N PHE A 229 -3.92 18.75 7.07
CA PHE A 229 -2.52 18.67 7.48
C PHE A 229 -2.46 18.72 9.00
N LEU A 230 -1.79 17.74 9.62
CA LEU A 230 -1.52 17.77 11.06
C LEU A 230 -0.47 18.83 11.45
N ASP A 231 0.35 19.23 10.49
CA ASP A 231 1.38 20.25 10.62
C ASP A 231 1.46 21.12 9.33
N ASN A 232 2.66 21.36 8.78
CA ASN A 232 2.81 22.11 7.54
C ASN A 232 2.98 21.19 6.32
N ALA A 233 2.53 21.67 5.16
CA ALA A 233 2.52 20.89 3.92
C ALA A 233 3.91 20.39 3.50
N ASN A 234 4.99 21.13 3.77
CA ASN A 234 6.34 20.72 3.40
C ASN A 234 6.84 19.56 4.27
N ALA A 235 6.62 19.63 5.58
CA ALA A 235 6.95 18.56 6.51
C ALA A 235 6.13 17.30 6.21
N HIS A 236 4.84 17.45 5.89
CA HIS A 236 4.00 16.35 5.43
C HIS A 236 4.55 15.64 4.20
N ARG A 237 4.90 16.39 3.15
CA ARG A 237 5.47 15.82 1.92
C ARG A 237 6.82 15.13 2.16
N ALA A 238 7.65 15.68 3.05
CA ALA A 238 8.90 15.04 3.45
C ALA A 238 8.65 13.69 4.13
N ARG A 239 7.66 13.62 5.04
CA ARG A 239 7.25 12.35 5.66
C ARG A 239 6.68 11.37 4.64
N LEU A 240 5.85 11.82 3.71
CA LEU A 240 5.33 10.98 2.63
C LEU A 240 6.49 10.34 1.83
N ALA A 241 7.51 11.12 1.46
CA ALA A 241 8.68 10.59 0.76
C ALA A 241 9.43 9.54 1.60
N ASN A 242 9.56 9.75 2.91
CA ASN A 242 10.13 8.77 3.82
C ASN A 242 9.26 7.51 3.92
N TRP A 243 7.93 7.64 4.01
CA TRP A 243 7.01 6.50 3.98
C TRP A 243 7.12 5.70 2.70
N ILE A 244 7.23 6.34 1.54
CA ILE A 244 7.43 5.65 0.26
C ILE A 244 8.74 4.86 0.27
N ARG A 245 9.81 5.39 0.87
CA ARG A 245 11.11 4.73 0.98
C ARG A 245 11.08 3.51 1.91
N GLU A 246 10.38 3.60 3.04
CA GLU A 246 10.25 2.51 4.00
C GLU A 246 9.22 1.45 3.55
N ALA A 247 8.21 1.85 2.79
CA ALA A 247 7.16 0.96 2.33
C ALA A 247 7.68 -0.06 1.31
N ARG A 248 7.07 -1.24 1.36
CA ARG A 248 7.22 -2.32 0.40
C ARG A 248 5.83 -2.70 -0.09
N LEU A 249 5.73 -2.95 -1.40
CA LEU A 249 4.51 -3.53 -1.96
C LEU A 249 4.40 -4.97 -1.46
N VAL A 250 3.23 -5.32 -0.93
CA VAL A 250 2.99 -6.67 -0.38
C VAL A 250 2.86 -7.70 -1.49
N VAL A 251 2.39 -7.25 -2.65
CA VAL A 251 2.31 -8.01 -3.89
C VAL A 251 3.26 -7.34 -4.87
N GLN A 252 4.32 -8.05 -5.25
CA GLN A 252 5.17 -7.64 -6.37
C GLN A 252 5.01 -8.72 -7.42
N ASP A 253 4.56 -8.32 -8.61
CA ASP A 253 4.56 -9.14 -9.83
C ASP A 253 5.98 -9.68 -10.11
#